data_AF-A0ABD5ZXF2-F1
#
_entry.id   AF-A0ABD5ZXF2-F1
#
_cell.length_a   1.000
_cell.length_b   1.000
_cell.length_c   1.000
_cell.angle_alpha   90.00
_cell.angle_beta   90.00
_cell.angle_gamma   90.00
#
_symmetry.space_group_name_H-M   'P 1'
#
loop_
_entity.id
_entity.type
_entity.pdbx_description
1 polymer ?
#
loop_
_entity_poly.entity_id
_entity_poly.type
_entity_poly.pdbx_seq_one_letter_code
_entity_poly.pdbx_strand_id
1 'polypeptide(L)' 'MGSKNISIPEDVYEKLREERRADESFGEAIDRLLGRRRLAEFWGDWSEDTTARAREAIEAGRERNTDRLDRLYD' A
#
# COMPACT_ATOMS: atom_id res chain seq x y z
N MET A 1 -25.45 -9.16 -2.06
CA MET A 1 -24.80 -8.34 -3.10
C MET A 1 -25.14 -8.97 -4.45
N GLY A 2 -25.56 -8.17 -5.43
CA GLY A 2 -25.86 -8.69 -6.77
C GLY A 2 -24.59 -8.75 -7.61
N SER A 3 -24.39 -9.83 -8.35
CA SER A 3 -23.32 -9.93 -9.35
C SER A 3 -23.79 -9.35 -10.69
N LYS A 4 -22.90 -8.66 -11.40
CA LYS A 4 -23.11 -8.25 -12.79
C LYS A 4 -21.97 -8.80 -13.63
N ASN A 5 -22.30 -9.28 -14.82
CA ASN A 5 -21.30 -9.67 -15.82
C ASN A 5 -20.97 -8.43 -16.66
N ILE A 6 -19.68 -8.15 -16.83
CA ILE A 6 -19.18 -7.07 -17.68
C ILE A 6 -18.19 -7.66 -18.68
N SER A 7 -18.23 -7.18 -19.92
CA SER A 7 -17.18 -7.46 -20.89
C SER A 7 -16.11 -6.38 -20.76
N ILE A 8 -14.85 -6.79 -20.69
CA ILE A 8 -13.70 -5.89 -20.65
C ILE A 8 -12.79 -6.15 -21.85
N PRO A 9 -12.02 -5.15 -22.30
CA PRO A 9 -10.96 -5.37 -23.28
C PRO A 9 -9.95 -6.43 -22.81
N GLU A 10 -9.38 -7.19 -23.75
CA GLU A 10 -8.45 -8.28 -23.45
C GLU A 10 -7.18 -7.79 -22.74
N ASP A 11 -6.66 -6.63 -23.13
CA ASP A 11 -5.49 -6.00 -22.50
C ASP A 11 -5.77 -5.60 -21.04
N VAL A 12 -7.00 -5.25 -20.72
CA VAL A 12 -7.44 -4.97 -19.35
C VAL A 12 -7.59 -6.27 -18.55
N TYR A 13 -8.11 -7.33 -19.18
CA TYR A 13 -8.21 -8.65 -18.56
C TYR A 13 -6.82 -9.19 -18.15
N GLU A 14 -5.84 -9.14 -19.06
CA GLU A 14 -4.49 -9.63 -18.77
C GLU A 14 -3.82 -8.83 -17.65
N LYS A 15 -3.95 -7.50 -17.63
CA LYS A 15 -3.46 -6.69 -16.49
C LYS A 15 -4.13 -7.06 -15.17
N LEU A 16 -5.43 -7.29 -15.19
CA LEU A 16 -6.17 -7.71 -13.99
C LEU A 16 -5.71 -9.10 -13.53
N ARG A 17 -5.39 -9.99 -14.48
CA ARG A 17 -4.88 -11.33 -14.21
C ARG A 17 -3.48 -11.31 -13.59
N GLU A 18 -2.60 -10.42 -14.04
CA GLU A 18 -1.26 -10.22 -13.47
C GLU A 18 -1.33 -9.69 -12.03
N GLU A 19 -2.25 -8.77 -11.76
CA GLU A 19 -2.45 -8.19 -10.42
C GLU A 19 -3.17 -9.13 -9.45
N ARG A 20 -3.86 -10.16 -9.94
CA ARG A 20 -4.64 -11.11 -9.14
C ARG A 20 -3.72 -12.03 -8.33
N ARG A 21 -3.98 -12.15 -7.03
CA ARG A 21 -3.31 -13.09 -6.13
C ARG A 21 -3.87 -14.51 -6.29
N ALA A 22 -3.06 -15.51 -5.95
CA ALA A 22 -3.44 -16.91 -6.11
C ALA A 22 -4.67 -17.31 -5.27
N ASP A 23 -4.86 -16.65 -4.12
CA ASP A 23 -5.87 -16.91 -3.11
C ASP A 23 -7.15 -16.06 -3.23
N GLU A 24 -7.24 -15.14 -4.20
CA GLU A 24 -8.41 -14.24 -4.36
C GLU A 24 -9.14 -14.49 -5.69
N SER A 25 -10.44 -14.22 -5.77
CA SER A 25 -11.21 -14.18 -7.01
C SER A 25 -10.97 -12.88 -7.79
N PHE A 26 -11.39 -12.81 -9.06
CA PHE A 26 -11.32 -11.55 -9.82
C PHE A 26 -12.18 -10.43 -9.19
N GLY A 27 -13.32 -10.77 -8.59
CA GLY A 27 -14.14 -9.80 -7.87
C GLY A 27 -13.41 -9.22 -6.66
N GLU A 28 -12.76 -10.08 -5.86
CA GLU A 28 -11.96 -9.65 -4.72
C GLU A 28 -10.72 -8.84 -5.13
N ALA A 29 -10.08 -9.22 -6.25
CA ALA A 29 -8.99 -8.44 -6.82
C ALA A 29 -9.47 -7.03 -7.22
N ILE A 30 -10.62 -6.92 -7.89
CA ILE A 30 -11.23 -5.64 -8.27
C ILE A 30 -11.58 -4.82 -7.02
N ASP A 31 -12.25 -5.42 -6.03
CA ASP A 31 -12.60 -4.74 -4.77
C ASP A 31 -11.35 -4.26 -4.02
N ARG A 32 -10.28 -5.06 -4.01
CA ARG A 32 -8.99 -4.68 -3.42
C ARG A 32 -8.33 -3.54 -4.18
N LEU A 33 -8.34 -3.57 -5.50
CA LEU A 33 -7.69 -2.56 -6.35
C LEU A 33 -8.44 -1.24 -6.33
N LEU A 34 -9.78 -1.28 -6.40
CA LEU A 34 -10.66 -0.12 -6.38
C LEU A 34 -10.93 0.41 -4.97
N GLY A 35 -10.87 -0.46 -3.95
CA GLY A 35 -11.05 -0.12 -2.55
C GLY A 35 -9.83 0.54 -1.90
N ARG A 36 -8.72 0.72 -2.64
CA ARG A 36 -7.57 1.48 -2.14
C ARG A 36 -7.93 2.96 -2.10
N ARG A 37 -8.09 3.48 -0.89
CA ARG A 37 -8.03 4.93 -0.63
C ARG A 37 -6.67 5.42 -1.13
N ARG A 38 -6.67 6.48 -1.95
CA ARG A 38 -5.43 7.09 -2.41
C ARG A 38 -4.73 7.72 -1.21
N LEU A 39 -3.41 7.55 -1.09
CA LEU A 39 -2.64 8.17 0.01
C LEU A 39 -2.85 9.70 0.08
N ALA A 40 -3.07 10.33 -1.07
CA ALA A 40 -3.38 11.75 -1.17
C ALA A 40 -4.66 12.16 -0.42
N GLU A 41 -5.60 11.22 -0.20
CA GLU A 41 -6.82 11.49 0.57
C GLU A 41 -6.55 11.70 2.06
N PHE A 42 -5.38 11.31 2.56
CA PHE A 42 -4.97 11.51 3.95
C PHE A 42 -4.04 12.72 4.12
N TRP A 43 -3.83 13.50 3.06
CA TRP A 43 -2.95 14.66 3.10
C TRP A 43 -3.51 15.73 4.04
N GLY A 44 -2.73 16.07 5.07
CA GLY A 44 -3.13 17.08 6.06
C GLY A 44 -4.02 16.57 7.20
N ASP A 45 -4.33 15.26 7.24
CA ASP A 45 -5.16 14.67 8.31
C ASP A 45 -4.43 14.61 9.66
N TRP A 46 -3.09 14.61 9.66
CA TRP A 46 -2.31 14.58 10.89
C TRP A 46 -2.16 15.96 11.52
N SER A 47 -2.41 16.02 12.83
CA SER A 47 -2.05 17.18 13.64
C SER A 47 -0.53 17.40 13.66
N GLU A 48 -0.11 18.60 14.04
CA GLU A 48 1.32 18.93 14.18
C GLU A 48 2.03 18.01 15.18
N ASP A 49 1.37 17.68 16.31
CA ASP A 49 1.89 16.76 17.33
C ASP A 49 2.09 15.34 16.76
N THR A 50 1.09 14.78 16.08
CA THR A 50 1.20 13.47 15.44
C THR A 50 2.32 13.48 14.39
N THR A 51 2.43 14.57 13.63
CA THR A 51 3.48 14.73 12.63
C THR A 51 4.87 14.79 13.28
N ALA A 52 5.02 15.51 14.39
CA ALA A 52 6.28 15.59 15.14
C ALA A 52 6.70 14.21 15.67
N ARG A 53 5.77 13.49 16.31
CA ARG A 53 5.99 12.12 16.81
C ARG A 53 6.38 11.14 15.71
N ALA A 54 5.71 11.23 14.56
CA ALA A 54 6.04 10.40 13.40
C ALA A 54 7.46 10.68 12.88
N ARG A 55 7.87 11.96 12.81
CA ARG A 55 9.24 12.33 12.42
C ARG A 55 10.27 11.80 13.39
N GLU A 56 10.06 11.97 14.69
CA GLU A 56 10.96 11.46 15.72
C GLU A 56 11.13 9.94 15.63
N ALA A 57 10.02 9.20 15.47
CA ALA A 57 10.04 7.75 15.33
C ALA A 57 10.81 7.29 14.07
N ILE A 58 10.70 8.01 12.96
CA ILE A 58 11.43 7.74 11.72
C ILE A 58 12.93 7.98 11.93
N GLU A 59 13.33 9.11 12.51
CA GLU A 59 14.75 9.40 12.75
C GLU A 59 15.38 8.40 13.71
N ALA A 60 14.73 8.09 14.83
CA ALA A 60 15.19 7.05 15.74
C ALA A 60 15.28 5.67 15.07
N GLY A 61 14.39 5.39 14.11
CA GLY A 61 14.47 4.20 13.26
C GLY A 61 15.71 4.17 12.37
N ARG A 62 16.04 5.30 11.75
CA ARG A 62 17.21 5.44 10.88
C ARG A 62 18.51 5.32 11.66
N GLU A 63 18.62 5.99 12.80
CA GLU A 63 19.78 5.90 13.71
C GLU A 63 20.03 4.44 14.11
N ARG A 64 19.01 3.73 14.62
CA ARG A 64 19.13 2.31 14.96
C ARG A 64 19.56 1.43 13.79
N ASN A 65 19.14 1.78 12.57
CA ASN A 65 19.54 1.05 11.38
C ASN A 65 21.00 1.32 11.03
N THR A 66 21.45 2.58 11.10
CA THR A 66 22.86 2.94 10.91
C THR A 66 23.74 2.25 11.94
N ASP A 67 23.42 2.34 13.23
CA ASP A 67 24.17 1.66 14.31
C ASP A 67 24.23 0.14 14.14
N ARG A 68 23.19 -0.45 13.55
CA ARG A 68 23.16 -1.88 13.24
C ARG A 68 24.08 -2.20 12.07
N LEU A 69 24.09 -1.37 11.03
CA LEU A 69 24.93 -1.57 9.86
C LEU A 69 26.41 -1.37 10.22
N ASP A 70 26.74 -0.33 10.98
CA ASP A 70 28.12 -0.07 11.42
C ASP A 70 28.69 -1.27 12.19
N ARG A 71 27.91 -1.85 13.12
CA ARG A 71 28.30 -3.07 13.85
C ARG A 71 28.44 -4.33 12.98
N LEU A 72 27.86 -4.37 11.79
CA LEU A 72 27.98 -5.51 10.87
C LEU A 72 29.24 -5.40 10.01
N TYR A 73 29.73 -4.18 9.79
CA TYR A 73 30.89 -3.88 8.95
C TYR A 73 32.19 -3.63 9.74
N ASP A 74 32.12 -3.56 11.07
CA ASP A 74 33.25 -3.75 12.01
C ASP A 74 33.64 -5.23 12.18
#